data_AF-A0A0K1IQ16-F1
#
_entry.id   AF-A0A0K1IQ16-F1
#
_cell.length_a   1.000
_cell.length_b   1.000
_cell.length_c   1.000
_cell.angle_alpha   90.00
_cell.angle_beta   90.00
_cell.angle_gamma   90.00
#
_symmetry.space_group_name_H-M   'P 1'
#
loop_
_entity.id
_entity.type
_entity.pdbx_description
1 polymer ?
#
loop_
_entity_poly.entity_id
_entity_poly.type
_entity_poly.pdbx_seq_one_letter_code
_entity_poly.pdbx_strand_id
1 'polypeptide(L)' 'MALSVNVTISMPPEMVEKIDAQSKNHKMSRAQYVRHLIQQAPDSPFDEPDLRLTESPQVDA' A
#
# COMPACT_ATOMS: atom_id res chain seq x y z
N MET A 1 -19.83 -10.95 8.84
CA MET A 1 -18.66 -11.82 9.03
C MET A 1 -17.58 -11.32 8.10
N ALA A 2 -16.39 -10.96 8.60
CA ALA A 2 -15.30 -10.53 7.75
C ALA A 2 -14.61 -11.78 7.17
N LEU A 3 -14.80 -12.03 5.88
CA LEU A 3 -14.09 -13.10 5.17
C LEU A 3 -12.63 -12.64 4.99
N SER A 4 -11.70 -13.28 5.70
CA SER A 4 -10.27 -13.05 5.49
C SER A 4 -9.74 -14.05 4.47
N VAL A 5 -9.30 -13.55 3.31
CA VAL A 5 -8.67 -14.36 2.26
C VAL A 5 -7.17 -14.09 2.21
N ASN A 6 -6.39 -15.12 1.93
CA ASN A 6 -4.94 -15.00 1.72
C ASN A 6 -4.66 -14.91 0.22
N VAL A 7 -3.79 -13.97 -0.18
CA VAL A 7 -3.36 -13.80 -1.57
C VAL A 7 -1.84 -13.95 -1.61
N THR A 8 -1.36 -14.87 -2.45
CA THR A 8 0.07 -15.08 -2.72
C THR A 8 0.38 -14.57 -4.11
N ILE A 9 1.37 -13.69 -4.23
CA ILE A 9 1.75 -13.07 -5.50
C ILE A 9 3.24 -13.33 -5.72
N SER A 10 3.60 -13.92 -6.85
CA SER A 10 4.99 -14.03 -7.27
C SER A 10 5.44 -12.69 -7.82
N MET A 11 6.52 -12.13 -7.27
CA MET A 11 7.10 -10.88 -7.70
C MET A 11 8.62 -11.01 -7.81
N PRO A 12 9.27 -10.25 -8.71
CA PRO A 12 10.72 -10.14 -8.74
C PRO A 12 11.30 -9.64 -7.41
N PRO A 13 12.50 -10.08 -7.00
CA PRO A 13 13.12 -9.65 -5.75
C PRO A 13 13.23 -8.12 -5.61
N GLU A 14 13.56 -7.42 -6.69
CA GLU A 14 13.71 -5.96 -6.69
C GLU A 14 12.40 -5.22 -6.39
N MET A 15 11.25 -5.83 -6.70
CA MET A 15 9.95 -5.27 -6.33
C MET A 15 9.67 -5.45 -4.84
N VAL A 16 10.00 -6.62 -4.29
CA VAL A 16 9.81 -6.91 -2.86
C VAL A 16 10.65 -5.95 -2.01
N GLU A 17 11.90 -5.72 -2.40
CA GLU A 17 12.79 -4.77 -1.72
C GLU A 17 12.23 -3.34 -1.72
N LYS A 18 11.69 -2.88 -2.87
CA LYS A 18 11.06 -1.56 -2.99
C LYS A 18 9.80 -1.44 -2.12
N ILE A 19 8.97 -2.47 -2.09
CA ILE A 19 7.76 -2.52 -1.26
C ILE A 19 8.14 -2.48 0.22
N ASP A 20 9.14 -3.27 0.64
CA ASP A 20 9.59 -3.30 2.03
C ASP A 20 10.23 -1.97 2.46
N ALA A 21 10.99 -1.30 1.58
CA ALA A 21 11.54 0.02 1.86
C ALA A 21 10.45 1.09 2.01
N GLN A 22 9.48 1.13 1.08
CA GLN A 22 8.43 2.15 1.12
C GLN A 22 7.42 1.90 2.25
N SER A 23 7.05 0.65 2.51
CA SER A 23 6.17 0.34 3.65
C SER A 23 6.73 0.84 4.98
N LYS A 24 8.06 0.74 5.19
CA LYS A 24 8.75 1.32 6.36
C LYS A 24 8.68 2.86 6.37
N ASN A 25 8.89 3.52 5.23
CA ASN A 25 8.79 4.98 5.13
C ASN A 25 7.39 5.48 5.54
N HIS A 26 6.35 4.74 5.17
CA HIS A 26 4.97 5.06 5.49
C HIS A 26 4.48 4.44 6.82
N LYS A 27 5.36 3.80 7.60
CA LYS A 27 5.04 3.13 8.88
C LYS A 27 3.89 2.11 8.77
N MET A 28 3.76 1.47 7.61
CA MET A 28 2.75 0.45 7.32
C MET A 28 3.37 -0.94 7.34
N SER A 29 2.56 -1.96 7.66
CA SER A 29 2.96 -3.33 7.34
C SER A 29 3.00 -3.55 5.83
N ARG A 30 3.80 -4.51 5.35
CA ARG A 30 3.86 -4.83 3.91
C ARG A 30 2.48 -5.09 3.31
N ALA A 31 1.65 -5.89 3.98
CA ALA A 31 0.30 -6.21 3.53
C ALA A 31 -0.62 -4.98 3.53
N GLN A 32 -0.50 -4.11 4.53
CA GLN A 32 -1.25 -2.85 4.58
C GLN A 32 -0.84 -1.92 3.44
N TYR A 33 0.46 -1.78 3.20
CA TYR A 33 1.00 -0.97 2.11
C TYR A 33 0.55 -1.48 0.73
N VAL A 34 0.61 -2.79 0.49
CA VAL A 34 0.12 -3.39 -0.77
C VAL A 34 -1.38 -3.16 -0.95
N ARG A 35 -2.20 -3.34 0.09
CA ARG A 35 -3.65 -3.04 0.00
C ARG A 35 -3.91 -1.58 -0.31
N HIS A 36 -3.16 -0.68 0.33
CA HIS A 36 -3.29 0.75 0.11
C HIS A 36 -2.89 1.18 -1.30
N LEU A 37 -1.82 0.59 -1.86
CA LEU A 37 -1.47 0.75 -3.27
C LEU A 37 -2.57 0.23 -4.21
N ILE A 38 -3.17 -0.93 -3.89
CA ILE A 38 -4.30 -1.46 -4.66
C ILE A 38 -5.46 -0.48 -4.62
N GLN A 39 -5.79 0.11 -3.47
CA GLN A 39 -6.86 1.10 -3.36
C GLN A 39 -6.58 2.41 -4.11
N GLN A 40 -5.31 2.82 -4.23
CA GLN A 40 -4.90 4.01 -4.97
C GLN A 40 -4.74 3.80 -6.48
N ALA A 41 -4.76 2.56 -6.96
CA ALA A 41 -4.58 2.29 -8.38
C ALA A 41 -5.76 2.90 -9.18
N PRO A 42 -5.52 3.53 -10.33
CA PRO A 42 -6.56 4.22 -11.09
C PRO A 42 -7.69 3.30 -11.58
N ASP A 43 -7.37 2.04 -11.86
CA ASP A 43 -8.33 1.01 -12.27
C ASP A 43 -8.77 0.12 -11.10
N SER A 44 -8.53 0.58 -9.87
CA SER A 44 -8.96 -0.15 -8.68
C SER A 44 -10.47 -0.16 -8.58
N PRO A 45 -11.10 -1.32 -8.31
CA PRO A 45 -12.53 -1.37 -8.02
C PRO A 45 -12.86 -0.95 -6.57
N PHE A 46 -11.85 -0.56 -5.79
CA PHE A 46 -12.00 -0.20 -4.38
C PHE A 46 -12.00 1.32 -4.20
N ASP A 47 -12.58 1.79 -3.10
CA ASP A 47 -12.52 3.21 -2.74
C ASP A 47 -11.08 3.64 -2.50
N GLU A 48 -10.72 4.82 -3.04
CA GLU A 48 -9.42 5.44 -2.79
C GLU A 48 -9.29 5.81 -1.30
N PRO A 49 -8.10 5.64 -0.70
CA PRO A 49 -7.89 5.98 0.71
C PRO A 49 -7.76 7.50 0.90
N ASP A 50 -8.21 8.00 2.05
CA ASP A 50 -8.22 9.44 2.40
C ASP A 50 -6.84 10.13 2.33
N LEU A 51 -5.76 9.38 2.49
CA LEU A 51 -4.39 9.87 2.41
C LEU A 51 -3.70 9.24 1.21
N ARG A 52 -3.27 10.06 0.25
CA ARG A 52 -2.45 9.54 -0.85
C ARG A 52 -0.99 9.39 -0.43
N LEU A 53 -0.34 8.28 -0.79
CA LEU A 53 1.09 8.09 -0.48
C LEU A 53 2.00 9.12 -1.18
N THR A 54 1.48 9.76 -2.23
CA THR A 54 2.15 10.84 -2.98
C THR A 54 1.90 12.22 -2.38
N GLU A 55 0.97 12.36 -1.45
CA GLU A 55 0.75 13.62 -0.72
C GLU A 55 1.73 13.64 0.45
N SER A 56 2.65 14.61 0.45
CA SER A 56 3.54 14.81 1.60
C SER A 56 2.69 15.06 2.84
N PRO A 57 3.06 14.52 4.02
CA PRO A 57 2.40 14.96 5.24
C PRO A 57 2.54 16.49 5.29
N GLN A 58 1.42 17.21 5.35
CA GLN A 58 1.45 18.63 5.70
C GLN A 58 2.22 18.70 7.02
N VAL A 59 3.46 19.18 6.94
CA VAL A 59 4.16 19.66 8.10
C VAL A 59 3.46 20.98 8.41
N ASP A 60 2.41 20.90 9.23
CA ASP A 60 1.84 22.09 9.85
C ASP A 60 2.99 22.78 10.59
N ALA A 61 3.35 23.96 10.10
CA ALA A 61 4.39 24.84 10.64
C ALA A 61 3.87 25.66 11.81
#